data_AF-A0A7S4L036-F1
#
_entry.id   AF-A0A7S4L036-F1
#
_cell.length_a   1.000
_cell.length_b   1.000
_cell.length_c   1.000
_cell.angle_alpha   90.00
_cell.angle_beta   90.00
_cell.angle_gamma   90.00
#
_symmetry.space_group_name_H-M   'P 1'
#
loop_
_entity.id
_entity.type
_entity.pdbx_description
1 polymer ?
#
loop_
_entity_poly.entity_id
_entity_poly.type
_entity_poly.pdbx_seq_one_letter_code
_entity_poly.pdbx_strand_id
1 'polypeptide(L)'
;AVCCLFFLVLSFFYLFFALVLPFKMALLKEVESIALACLRESSSSAAIKQISDACEKLTSSDFCSSRVPLSPESHFLTRKYPMMYTIHESNLMTMALFVLPKGSILPLHDHPRMNVLTKFLYGDLSIVAFDKGNALDDGIFEANQKVNFRWNEKENWSVHHTSPDDGNIHEIFAHSHSAFFDILTPPYNETHQITYYNLLRSENKKFSLQLLDEPPQWFVCGGETFFEPTKNNNKA
;
A
#
# COMPACT_ATOMS: atom_id res chain seq x y z
N ALA A 1 24.07 -18.60 -38.27
CA ALA A 1 24.80 -18.21 -37.04
C ALA A 1 24.01 -17.20 -36.19
N VAL A 2 23.49 -16.11 -36.75
CA VAL A 2 22.80 -15.04 -36.00
C VAL A 2 21.47 -15.48 -35.35
N CYS A 3 20.67 -16.35 -35.99
CA CYS A 3 19.44 -16.88 -35.38
C CYS A 3 19.67 -17.75 -34.14
N CYS A 4 20.71 -18.59 -34.11
CA CYS A 4 20.99 -19.45 -32.95
C CYS A 4 21.40 -18.65 -31.72
N LEU A 5 22.12 -17.54 -31.89
CA LEU A 5 22.51 -16.64 -30.80
C LEU A 5 21.26 -15.94 -30.21
N PHE A 6 20.32 -15.53 -31.07
CA PHE A 6 19.08 -14.88 -30.64
C PHE A 6 18.18 -15.84 -29.83
N PHE A 7 18.04 -17.09 -30.27
CA PHE A 7 17.30 -18.12 -29.53
C PHE A 7 17.97 -18.52 -28.22
N LEU A 8 19.31 -18.59 -28.17
CA LEU A 8 20.05 -18.86 -26.94
C LEU A 8 19.86 -17.73 -25.92
N VAL A 9 19.95 -16.47 -26.33
CA VAL A 9 19.72 -15.31 -25.45
C VAL A 9 18.27 -15.30 -24.94
N LEU A 10 17.27 -15.44 -25.81
CA LEU A 10 15.85 -15.54 -25.40
C LEU A 10 15.59 -16.71 -24.46
N SER A 11 16.20 -17.88 -24.71
CA SER A 11 16.05 -19.06 -23.84
C SER A 11 16.71 -18.86 -22.47
N PHE A 12 17.86 -18.17 -22.40
CA PHE A 12 18.52 -17.83 -21.14
C PHE A 12 17.72 -16.80 -20.35
N PHE A 13 17.16 -15.78 -21.00
CA PHE A 13 16.24 -14.85 -20.38
C PHE A 13 14.99 -15.56 -19.86
N TYR A 14 14.40 -16.46 -20.64
CA TYR A 14 13.22 -17.22 -20.22
C TYR A 14 13.52 -18.17 -19.05
N LEU A 15 14.66 -18.86 -19.07
CA LEU A 15 15.07 -19.77 -18.01
C LEU A 15 15.48 -19.01 -16.73
N PHE A 16 16.11 -17.84 -16.87
CA PHE A 16 16.42 -16.96 -15.75
C PHE A 16 15.14 -16.40 -15.11
N PHE A 17 14.17 -15.93 -15.91
CA PHE A 17 12.87 -15.51 -15.38
C PHE A 17 12.10 -16.69 -14.75
N ALA A 18 12.10 -17.87 -15.37
CA ALA A 18 11.39 -19.05 -14.88
C ALA A 18 11.99 -19.66 -13.60
N LEU A 19 13.31 -19.56 -13.38
CA LEU A 19 13.98 -20.08 -12.19
C LEU A 19 14.08 -19.04 -11.06
N VAL A 20 14.11 -17.73 -11.38
CA VAL A 20 14.31 -16.66 -10.39
C VAL A 20 12.99 -16.10 -9.84
N LEU A 21 11.91 -16.02 -10.64
CA LEU A 21 10.61 -15.57 -10.12
C LEU A 21 10.07 -16.38 -8.93
N PRO A 22 10.08 -17.73 -8.93
CA PRO A 22 9.57 -18.50 -7.80
C PRO A 22 10.37 -18.30 -6.51
N PHE A 23 11.65 -17.91 -6.60
CA PHE A 23 12.47 -17.55 -5.44
C PHE A 23 12.24 -16.11 -4.96
N LYS A 24 11.86 -15.20 -5.86
CA LYS A 24 11.68 -13.77 -5.54
C LYS A 24 10.43 -13.44 -4.76
N MET A 25 9.46 -14.35 -4.63
CA MET A 25 8.21 -14.10 -3.90
C MET A 25 8.05 -14.92 -2.61
N ALA A 26 9.08 -15.68 -2.23
CA ALA A 26 9.03 -16.56 -1.07
C ALA A 26 8.74 -15.77 0.23
N LEU A 27 9.39 -14.61 0.40
CA LEU A 27 9.23 -13.78 1.60
C LEU A 27 7.84 -13.14 1.66
N LEU A 28 7.30 -12.64 0.55
CA LEU A 28 5.94 -12.10 0.52
C LEU A 28 4.90 -13.17 0.90
N LYS A 29 5.07 -14.41 0.42
CA LYS A 29 4.22 -15.54 0.79
C LYS A 29 4.41 -15.99 2.24
N GLU A 30 5.62 -15.88 2.78
CA GLU A 30 5.88 -16.12 4.20
C GLU A 30 5.15 -15.09 5.08
N VAL A 31 5.23 -13.80 4.73
CA VAL A 31 4.51 -12.72 5.43
C VAL A 31 2.99 -12.94 5.38
N GLU A 32 2.44 -13.31 4.22
CA GLU A 32 1.02 -13.68 4.06
C GLU A 32 0.63 -14.81 5.03
N SER A 33 1.44 -15.87 5.09
CA SER A 33 1.21 -17.02 5.97
C SER A 33 1.27 -16.65 7.46
N ILE A 34 2.25 -15.84 7.87
CA ILE A 34 2.38 -15.36 9.25
C ILE A 34 1.18 -14.50 9.62
N ALA A 35 0.79 -13.55 8.76
CA ALA A 35 -0.35 -12.69 9.00
C ALA A 35 -1.65 -13.46 9.16
N LEU A 36 -1.91 -14.45 8.28
CA LEU A 36 -3.07 -15.32 8.41
C LEU A 36 -3.06 -16.14 9.71
N ALA A 37 -1.91 -16.66 10.13
CA ALA A 37 -1.80 -17.41 11.37
C ALA A 37 -2.10 -16.51 12.59
N CYS A 38 -1.46 -15.35 12.68
CA CYS A 38 -1.68 -14.39 13.77
C CYS A 38 -3.15 -13.94 13.85
N LEU A 39 -3.74 -13.54 12.72
CA LEU A 39 -5.09 -12.96 12.68
C LEU A 39 -6.22 -13.99 12.85
N ARG A 40 -5.94 -15.29 12.67
CA ARG A 40 -6.89 -16.36 13.04
C ARG A 40 -7.02 -16.53 14.54
N GLU A 41 -5.96 -16.21 15.29
CA GLU A 41 -5.93 -16.36 16.75
C GLU A 41 -6.38 -15.09 17.46
N SER A 42 -5.81 -13.93 17.10
CA SER A 42 -6.19 -12.64 17.70
C SER A 42 -5.74 -11.44 16.84
N SER A 43 -6.44 -10.32 16.98
CA SER A 43 -5.98 -9.00 16.52
C SER A 43 -5.28 -8.21 17.64
N SER A 44 -4.61 -8.91 18.57
CA SER A 44 -3.92 -8.28 19.70
C SER A 44 -2.70 -7.47 19.25
N SER A 45 -2.24 -6.54 20.09
CA SER A 45 -1.02 -5.76 19.82
C SER A 45 0.21 -6.65 19.58
N ALA A 46 0.30 -7.80 20.25
CA ALA A 46 1.35 -8.79 20.04
C ALA A 46 1.28 -9.43 18.65
N ALA A 47 0.07 -9.79 18.20
CA ALA A 47 -0.15 -10.31 16.85
C ALA A 47 0.21 -9.27 15.78
N ILE A 48 -0.25 -8.03 15.93
CA ILE A 48 0.09 -6.93 15.00
C ILE A 48 1.60 -6.69 14.96
N LYS A 49 2.28 -6.71 16.12
CA LYS A 49 3.73 -6.58 16.17
C LYS A 49 4.44 -7.70 15.42
N GLN A 50 4.00 -8.96 15.57
CA GLN A 50 4.62 -10.08 14.88
C GLN A 50 4.50 -9.96 13.35
N ILE A 51 3.36 -9.47 12.86
CA ILE A 51 3.15 -9.21 11.43
C ILE A 51 4.06 -8.07 10.95
N SER A 52 4.16 -7.00 11.75
CA SER A 52 5.05 -5.87 11.47
C SER A 52 6.51 -6.31 11.38
N ASP A 53 7.00 -7.08 12.35
CA ASP A 53 8.37 -7.62 12.37
C ASP A 53 8.66 -8.50 11.13
N ALA A 54 7.67 -9.25 10.64
CA ALA A 54 7.81 -10.04 9.42
C ALA A 54 7.93 -9.17 8.16
N CYS A 55 7.21 -8.05 8.11
CA CYS A 55 7.25 -7.11 6.98
C CYS A 55 8.59 -6.35 6.88
N GLU A 56 9.39 -6.27 7.95
CA GLU A 56 10.63 -5.49 7.94
C GLU A 56 11.65 -5.92 6.89
N LYS A 57 11.67 -7.23 6.61
CA LYS A 57 12.60 -7.84 5.65
C LYS A 57 12.18 -7.63 4.19
N LEU A 58 10.95 -7.18 3.94
CA LEU A 58 10.44 -6.98 2.60
C LEU A 58 11.17 -5.82 1.92
N THR A 59 11.51 -6.04 0.66
CA THR A 59 12.12 -5.09 -0.25
C THR A 59 11.28 -4.98 -1.52
N SER A 60 11.54 -3.95 -2.33
CA SER A 60 10.88 -3.81 -3.64
C SER A 60 11.06 -5.03 -4.56
N SER A 61 12.17 -5.78 -4.39
CA SER A 61 12.45 -6.96 -5.19
C SER A 61 11.50 -8.13 -4.94
N ASP A 62 10.82 -8.14 -3.78
CA ASP A 62 9.83 -9.15 -3.39
C ASP A 62 8.47 -8.95 -4.10
N PHE A 63 8.28 -7.79 -4.74
CA PHE A 63 7.03 -7.38 -5.41
C PHE A 63 7.16 -7.35 -6.93
N CYS A 64 8.09 -8.13 -7.50
CA CYS A 64 8.29 -8.19 -8.94
C CYS A 64 7.35 -9.21 -9.58
N SER A 65 6.51 -8.75 -10.51
CA SER A 65 5.58 -9.60 -11.25
C SER A 65 5.51 -9.23 -12.73
N SER A 66 4.73 -9.97 -13.53
CA SER A 66 4.46 -9.59 -14.92
C SER A 66 3.76 -8.23 -15.04
N ARG A 67 3.04 -7.79 -13.99
CA ARG A 67 2.28 -6.53 -13.95
C ARG A 67 3.03 -5.38 -13.29
N VAL A 68 3.94 -5.69 -12.37
CA VAL A 68 4.73 -4.72 -11.63
C VAL A 68 6.20 -4.92 -12.01
N PRO A 69 6.72 -4.14 -12.98
CA PRO A 69 8.08 -4.34 -13.49
C PRO A 69 9.13 -3.90 -12.47
N LEU A 70 10.31 -4.53 -12.56
CA LEU A 70 11.50 -4.29 -11.72
C LEU A 70 12.01 -2.84 -11.77
N SER A 71 11.79 -2.13 -12.89
CA SER A 71 12.16 -0.73 -13.03
C SER A 71 10.92 0.16 -12.88
N PRO A 72 10.93 1.07 -11.88
CA PRO A 72 9.88 2.09 -11.71
C PRO A 72 9.58 2.83 -13.02
N GLU A 73 10.61 3.19 -13.79
CA GLU A 73 10.49 4.01 -15.01
C GLU A 73 9.54 3.39 -16.04
N SER A 74 9.64 2.08 -16.26
CA SER A 74 8.80 1.37 -17.24
C SER A 74 7.31 1.35 -16.86
N HIS A 75 7.01 1.31 -15.56
CA HIS A 75 5.65 1.37 -15.05
C HIS A 75 5.00 2.74 -15.34
N PHE A 76 5.74 3.82 -15.09
CA PHE A 76 5.26 5.19 -15.21
C PHE A 76 5.17 5.70 -16.65
N LEU A 77 5.73 4.99 -17.62
CA LEU A 77 5.49 5.28 -19.05
C LEU A 77 4.01 5.06 -19.42
N THR A 78 3.34 4.12 -18.76
CA THR A 78 1.96 3.72 -19.12
C THR A 78 0.92 4.10 -18.07
N ARG A 79 1.31 4.23 -16.79
CA ARG A 79 0.42 4.58 -15.68
C ARG A 79 0.78 5.95 -15.14
N LYS A 80 -0.12 6.92 -15.35
CA LYS A 80 0.04 8.33 -14.95
C LYS A 80 -0.69 8.70 -13.66
N TYR A 81 -1.34 7.74 -13.02
CA TYR A 81 -2.08 7.90 -11.77
C TYR A 81 -1.71 6.74 -10.81
N PRO A 82 -1.95 6.89 -9.49
CA PRO A 82 -1.74 5.82 -8.52
C PRO A 82 -2.39 4.50 -8.91
N MET A 83 -1.69 3.40 -8.68
CA MET A 83 -2.20 2.05 -8.87
C MET A 83 -2.14 1.28 -7.56
N MET A 84 -3.24 0.62 -7.22
CA MET A 84 -3.32 -0.38 -6.16
C MET A 84 -3.33 -1.77 -6.80
N TYR A 85 -2.41 -2.62 -6.36
CA TYR A 85 -2.33 -4.03 -6.73
C TYR A 85 -2.71 -4.91 -5.55
N THR A 86 -3.88 -5.54 -5.61
CA THR A 86 -4.34 -6.47 -4.56
C THR A 86 -3.53 -7.76 -4.62
N ILE A 87 -2.81 -8.06 -3.55
CA ILE A 87 -1.98 -9.27 -3.40
C ILE A 87 -2.79 -10.38 -2.75
N HIS A 88 -3.53 -10.05 -1.70
CA HIS A 88 -4.39 -10.96 -0.95
C HIS A 88 -5.62 -10.22 -0.46
N GLU A 89 -6.76 -10.89 -0.48
CA GLU A 89 -8.02 -10.40 0.06
C GLU A 89 -8.75 -11.56 0.76
N SER A 90 -9.08 -11.39 2.03
CA SER A 90 -9.92 -12.30 2.80
C SER A 90 -10.71 -11.54 3.85
N ASN A 91 -11.57 -12.23 4.61
CA ASN A 91 -12.28 -11.65 5.74
C ASN A 91 -11.37 -11.22 6.92
N LEU A 92 -10.08 -11.56 6.89
CA LEU A 92 -9.14 -11.23 7.96
C LEU A 92 -8.25 -10.03 7.62
N MET A 93 -7.87 -9.89 6.35
CA MET A 93 -6.96 -8.84 5.91
C MET A 93 -7.03 -8.57 4.41
N THR A 94 -6.57 -7.38 4.04
CA THR A 94 -6.18 -7.04 2.68
C THR A 94 -4.68 -6.76 2.65
N MET A 95 -3.96 -7.37 1.70
CA MET A 95 -2.58 -7.03 1.37
C MET A 95 -2.57 -6.31 0.03
N ALA A 96 -2.05 -5.09 -0.01
CA ALA A 96 -2.05 -4.25 -1.21
C ALA A 96 -0.70 -3.59 -1.45
N LEU A 97 -0.27 -3.55 -2.70
CA LEU A 97 0.88 -2.76 -3.13
C LEU A 97 0.38 -1.50 -3.83
N PHE A 98 0.83 -0.34 -3.36
CA PHE A 98 0.58 0.94 -3.99
C PHE A 98 1.81 1.40 -4.77
N VAL A 99 1.61 1.76 -6.04
CA VAL A 99 2.64 2.31 -6.92
C VAL A 99 2.21 3.70 -7.37
N LEU A 100 2.97 4.71 -6.97
CA LEU A 100 2.61 6.13 -7.10
C LEU A 100 3.55 6.85 -8.07
N PRO A 101 3.02 7.43 -9.17
CA PRO A 101 3.77 8.39 -9.97
C PRO A 101 4.18 9.61 -9.14
N LYS A 102 5.33 10.23 -9.48
CA LYS A 102 5.74 11.50 -8.90
C LYS A 102 4.62 12.54 -8.98
N GLY A 103 4.37 13.22 -7.86
CA GLY A 103 3.34 14.24 -7.72
C GLY A 103 1.96 13.68 -7.39
N SER A 104 1.81 12.37 -7.23
CA SER A 104 0.55 11.77 -6.82
C SER A 104 0.23 12.08 -5.36
N ILE A 105 -1.07 12.23 -5.09
CA ILE A 105 -1.64 12.37 -3.75
C ILE A 105 -2.63 11.22 -3.55
N LEU A 106 -2.47 10.47 -2.46
CA LEU A 106 -3.59 9.75 -1.87
C LEU A 106 -4.24 10.71 -0.88
N PRO A 107 -5.47 11.19 -1.17
CA PRO A 107 -6.12 12.23 -0.38
C PRO A 107 -6.28 11.81 1.07
N LEU A 108 -6.48 12.79 1.94
CA LEU A 108 -6.73 12.53 3.35
C LEU A 108 -7.92 11.57 3.53
N HIS A 109 -7.65 10.39 4.09
CA HIS A 109 -8.63 9.32 4.25
C HIS A 109 -8.40 8.54 5.54
N ASP A 110 -9.41 7.78 5.97
CA ASP A 110 -9.35 6.98 7.18
C ASP A 110 -9.45 5.46 6.96
N HIS A 111 -9.13 4.70 8.00
CA HIS A 111 -9.24 3.24 8.06
C HIS A 111 -10.11 2.80 9.27
N PRO A 112 -11.44 2.97 9.20
CA PRO A 112 -12.30 2.84 10.38
C PRO A 112 -12.20 1.47 11.05
N ARG A 113 -11.78 1.45 12.32
CA ARG A 113 -11.61 0.24 13.14
C ARG A 113 -10.53 -0.73 12.63
N MET A 114 -9.58 -0.25 11.83
CA MET A 114 -8.51 -1.08 11.26
C MET A 114 -7.15 -0.76 11.88
N ASN A 115 -6.30 -1.77 11.90
CA ASN A 115 -4.86 -1.59 11.97
C ASN A 115 -4.31 -1.64 10.54
N VAL A 116 -3.44 -0.69 10.20
CA VAL A 116 -2.72 -0.68 8.92
C VAL A 116 -1.24 -0.71 9.18
N LEU A 117 -0.56 -1.68 8.58
CA LEU A 117 0.90 -1.80 8.57
C LEU A 117 1.40 -1.39 7.19
N THR A 118 2.13 -0.28 7.12
CA THR A 118 2.68 0.27 5.88
C THR A 118 4.19 0.08 5.84
N LYS A 119 4.68 -0.70 4.87
CA LYS A 119 6.11 -0.86 4.56
C LYS A 119 6.46 -0.04 3.32
N PHE A 120 7.29 0.96 3.50
CA PHE A 120 7.88 1.69 2.39
C PHE A 120 8.90 0.84 1.64
N LEU A 121 8.86 0.86 0.29
CA LEU A 121 9.71 0.00 -0.54
C LEU A 121 10.78 0.78 -1.31
N TYR A 122 10.44 1.94 -1.89
CA TYR A 122 11.38 2.81 -2.59
C TYR A 122 10.80 4.19 -2.89
N GLY A 123 11.68 5.14 -3.23
CA GLY A 123 11.33 6.48 -3.67
C GLY A 123 11.40 7.52 -2.56
N ASP A 124 10.46 8.47 -2.62
CA ASP A 124 10.36 9.59 -1.69
C ASP A 124 8.88 9.97 -1.53
N LEU A 125 8.37 9.89 -0.30
CA LEU A 125 7.00 10.25 0.04
C LEU A 125 6.93 10.99 1.38
N SER A 126 5.88 11.78 1.57
CA SER A 126 5.54 12.34 2.88
C SER A 126 4.18 11.83 3.32
N ILE A 127 4.08 11.55 4.62
CA ILE A 127 2.82 11.19 5.27
C ILE A 127 2.54 12.25 6.33
N VAL A 128 1.31 12.77 6.29
CA VAL A 128 0.73 13.52 7.39
C VAL A 128 -0.45 12.72 7.92
N ALA A 129 -0.51 12.54 9.23
CA ALA A 129 -1.60 11.78 9.88
C ALA A 129 -2.20 12.55 11.05
N PHE A 130 -3.49 12.32 11.26
CA PHE A 130 -4.33 12.97 12.25
C PHE A 130 -5.24 11.95 12.95
N ASP A 131 -5.63 12.29 14.17
CA ASP A 131 -6.77 11.68 14.85
C ASP A 131 -7.94 12.67 14.89
N LYS A 132 -9.15 12.15 14.70
CA LYS A 132 -10.38 12.93 14.79
C LYS A 132 -10.66 13.32 16.24
N GLY A 133 -10.80 14.60 16.51
CA GLY A 133 -11.17 15.15 17.81
C GLY A 133 -12.68 15.44 17.92
N ASN A 134 -13.04 16.46 18.69
CA ASN A 134 -14.44 16.81 18.90
C ASN A 134 -15.10 17.33 17.62
N ALA A 135 -16.40 17.10 17.49
CA ALA A 135 -17.21 17.74 16.46
C ALA A 135 -17.26 19.25 16.72
N LEU A 136 -17.01 20.04 15.68
CA LEU A 136 -17.06 21.50 15.69
C LEU A 136 -18.34 22.02 15.03
N ASP A 137 -18.79 21.31 13.98
CA ASP A 137 -20.01 21.57 13.23
C ASP A 137 -20.43 20.28 12.49
N ASP A 138 -21.53 20.30 11.75
CA ASP A 138 -21.96 19.19 10.91
C ASP A 138 -20.87 18.82 9.89
N GLY A 139 -20.38 17.59 9.97
CA GLY A 139 -19.27 17.09 9.14
C GLY A 139 -17.91 17.73 9.41
N ILE A 140 -17.73 18.58 10.43
CA ILE A 140 -16.46 19.24 10.74
C ILE A 140 -15.95 18.81 12.12
N PHE A 141 -14.69 18.39 12.19
CA PHE A 141 -14.07 17.87 13.41
C PHE A 141 -12.73 18.55 13.69
N GLU A 142 -12.33 18.63 14.96
CA GLU A 142 -10.95 18.94 15.32
C GLU A 142 -10.00 17.89 14.73
N ALA A 143 -8.83 18.31 14.26
CA ALA A 143 -7.79 17.40 13.77
C ALA A 143 -6.56 17.46 14.69
N ASN A 144 -6.26 16.36 15.37
CA ASN A 144 -5.07 16.24 16.19
C ASN A 144 -3.94 15.66 15.36
N GLN A 145 -2.98 16.48 14.95
CA GLN A 145 -1.87 16.01 14.13
C GLN A 145 -0.96 15.07 14.93
N LYS A 146 -0.74 13.86 14.40
CA LYS A 146 0.07 12.80 15.02
C LYS A 146 1.43 12.66 14.38
N VAL A 147 1.43 12.72 13.06
CA VAL A 147 2.60 12.45 12.25
C VAL A 147 2.71 13.52 11.17
N ASN A 148 3.94 13.95 10.91
CA ASN A 148 4.32 14.65 9.70
C ASN A 148 5.79 14.34 9.46
N PHE A 149 6.04 13.29 8.67
CA PHE A 149 7.40 12.90 8.29
C PHE A 149 7.49 12.68 6.79
N ARG A 150 8.74 12.61 6.32
CA ARG A 150 9.11 12.27 4.95
C ARG A 150 9.93 11.00 4.96
N TRP A 151 9.48 9.98 4.24
CA TRP A 151 10.27 8.79 3.94
C TRP A 151 11.03 8.99 2.66
N ASN A 152 12.33 8.72 2.73
CA ASN A 152 13.22 8.73 1.59
C ASN A 152 14.26 7.60 1.77
N GLU A 153 14.91 7.21 0.68
CA GLU A 153 15.85 6.09 0.63
C GLU A 153 17.07 6.20 1.56
N LYS A 154 17.36 7.41 2.09
CA LYS A 154 18.52 7.62 2.98
C LYS A 154 18.24 7.23 4.42
N GLU A 155 16.96 7.08 4.76
CA GLU A 155 16.51 6.84 6.11
C GLU A 155 16.00 5.39 6.21
N ASN A 156 16.63 4.59 7.05
CA ASN A 156 16.28 3.18 7.24
C ASN A 156 15.03 3.04 8.12
N TRP A 157 13.86 3.36 7.57
CA TRP A 157 12.60 3.36 8.32
C TRP A 157 12.01 1.96 8.48
N SER A 158 11.50 1.72 9.69
CA SER A 158 10.69 0.56 10.06
C SER A 158 9.29 0.62 9.42
N VAL A 159 8.56 -0.49 9.52
CA VAL A 159 7.13 -0.55 9.21
C VAL A 159 6.37 0.49 10.04
N HIS A 160 5.50 1.26 9.39
CA HIS A 160 4.62 2.19 10.05
C HIS A 160 3.31 1.52 10.42
N HIS A 161 2.84 1.77 11.63
CA HIS A 161 1.56 1.25 12.11
C HIS A 161 0.62 2.42 12.36
N THR A 162 -0.54 2.39 11.75
CA THR A 162 -1.70 3.20 12.16
C THR A 162 -2.76 2.29 12.77
N SER A 163 -3.44 2.79 13.79
CA SER A 163 -4.49 2.06 14.50
C SER A 163 -5.79 2.88 14.49
N PRO A 164 -6.92 2.32 14.94
CA PRO A 164 -8.19 3.06 14.97
C PRO A 164 -8.12 4.37 15.75
N ASP A 165 -7.24 4.44 16.74
CA ASP A 165 -7.11 5.55 17.69
C ASP A 165 -5.75 6.28 17.58
N ASP A 166 -4.91 5.94 16.59
CA ASP A 166 -3.60 6.55 16.41
C ASP A 166 -3.19 6.66 14.94
N GLY A 167 -3.20 7.89 14.42
CA GLY A 167 -2.81 8.22 13.05
C GLY A 167 -3.76 7.66 11.99
N ASN A 168 -5.02 7.41 12.36
CA ASN A 168 -5.99 6.73 11.50
C ASN A 168 -6.32 7.51 10.20
N ILE A 169 -6.23 8.84 10.24
CA ILE A 169 -6.59 9.71 9.13
C ILE A 169 -5.32 10.26 8.50
N HIS A 170 -4.96 9.85 7.29
CA HIS A 170 -3.68 10.23 6.70
C HIS A 170 -3.75 10.59 5.20
N GLU A 171 -2.82 11.44 4.80
CA GLU A 171 -2.58 11.82 3.41
C GLU A 171 -1.15 11.44 3.04
N ILE A 172 -0.98 10.89 1.83
CA ILE A 172 0.33 10.50 1.31
C ILE A 172 0.61 11.28 0.04
N PHE A 173 1.75 11.96 0.00
CA PHE A 173 2.24 12.68 -1.17
C PHE A 173 3.54 12.06 -1.68
N ALA A 174 3.60 11.73 -2.97
CA ALA A 174 4.77 11.15 -3.61
C ALA A 174 5.69 12.23 -4.22
N HIS A 175 6.83 12.52 -3.58
CA HIS A 175 7.84 13.49 -4.07
C HIS A 175 8.63 12.93 -5.27
N SER A 176 8.75 11.61 -5.36
CA SER A 176 9.26 10.89 -6.53
C SER A 176 8.30 9.78 -6.93
N HIS A 177 8.67 9.03 -7.96
CA HIS A 177 8.11 7.71 -8.17
C HIS A 177 8.37 6.84 -6.95
N SER A 178 7.33 6.27 -6.37
CA SER A 178 7.39 5.63 -5.06
C SER A 178 6.49 4.40 -5.01
N ALA A 179 6.82 3.46 -4.13
CA ALA A 179 5.92 2.37 -3.79
C ALA A 179 5.97 2.05 -2.29
N PHE A 180 4.83 1.59 -1.79
CA PHE A 180 4.68 1.08 -0.44
C PHE A 180 3.69 -0.08 -0.44
N PHE A 181 3.82 -0.93 0.57
CA PHE A 181 3.02 -2.12 0.77
C PHE A 181 2.22 -1.99 2.06
N ASP A 182 0.92 -2.28 2.00
CA ASP A 182 0.02 -2.23 3.14
C ASP A 182 -0.55 -3.61 3.50
N ILE A 183 -0.70 -3.86 4.80
CA ILE A 183 -1.60 -4.87 5.36
C ILE A 183 -2.66 -4.16 6.19
N LEU A 184 -3.92 -4.28 5.78
CA LEU A 184 -5.09 -3.74 6.48
C LEU A 184 -5.80 -4.88 7.21
N THR A 185 -6.09 -4.72 8.50
CA THR A 185 -6.84 -5.72 9.28
C THR A 185 -7.76 -5.09 10.34
N PRO A 186 -9.07 -5.43 10.34
CA PRO A 186 -9.79 -6.17 9.29
C PRO A 186 -9.80 -5.40 7.95
N PRO A 187 -10.20 -6.03 6.82
CA PRO A 187 -10.37 -5.31 5.56
C PRO A 187 -11.57 -4.35 5.61
N TYR A 188 -11.60 -3.39 4.68
CA TYR A 188 -12.82 -2.66 4.35
C TYR A 188 -13.96 -3.62 3.98
N ASN A 189 -15.20 -3.21 4.29
CA ASN A 189 -16.42 -3.95 3.95
C ASN A 189 -17.60 -2.97 3.87
N GLU A 190 -18.81 -3.49 3.61
CA GLU A 190 -20.01 -2.66 3.45
C GLU A 190 -20.31 -1.74 4.65
N THR A 191 -19.85 -2.11 5.85
CA THR A 191 -20.09 -1.37 7.11
C THR A 191 -18.87 -0.59 7.61
N HIS A 192 -17.71 -0.77 6.97
CA HIS A 192 -16.46 -0.10 7.27
C HIS A 192 -15.90 0.35 5.93
N GLN A 193 -16.35 1.51 5.46
CA GLN A 193 -15.90 2.09 4.21
C GLN A 193 -14.86 3.16 4.49
N ILE A 194 -13.96 3.36 3.52
CA ILE A 194 -13.03 4.48 3.53
C ILE A 194 -13.81 5.78 3.50
N THR A 195 -13.41 6.73 4.34
CA THR A 195 -13.97 8.09 4.37
C THR A 195 -12.89 9.08 3.97
N TYR A 196 -13.26 10.09 3.18
CA TYR A 196 -12.34 11.15 2.75
C TYR A 196 -12.60 12.46 3.46
N TYR A 197 -11.55 13.28 3.57
CA TYR A 197 -11.60 14.55 4.29
C TYR A 197 -10.87 15.65 3.52
N ASN A 198 -11.32 16.90 3.71
CA ASN A 198 -10.49 18.08 3.47
C ASN A 198 -9.79 18.49 4.77
N LEU A 199 -8.52 18.88 4.67
CA LEU A 199 -7.82 19.54 5.76
C LEU A 199 -8.08 21.05 5.71
N LEU A 200 -8.74 21.57 6.74
CA LEU A 200 -8.95 23.00 6.92
C LEU A 200 -7.90 23.55 7.90
N ARG A 201 -7.23 24.63 7.51
CA ARG A 201 -6.21 25.29 8.34
C ARG A 201 -6.72 26.63 8.86
N SER A 202 -6.64 26.82 10.17
CA SER A 202 -6.88 28.12 10.81
C SER A 202 -5.55 28.89 11.00
N GLU A 203 -5.65 30.22 11.10
CA GLU A 203 -4.52 31.14 11.31
C GLU A 203 -3.64 30.76 12.53
N ASN A 204 -4.23 30.10 13.54
CA ASN A 204 -3.56 29.68 14.77
C ASN A 204 -2.87 28.30 14.70
N LYS A 205 -2.58 27.77 13.51
CA LYS A 205 -2.04 26.40 13.30
C LYS A 205 -2.92 25.29 13.90
N LYS A 206 -4.21 25.57 14.14
CA LYS A 206 -5.20 24.55 14.42
C LYS A 206 -5.68 23.95 13.09
N PHE A 207 -5.83 22.64 13.09
CA PHE A 207 -6.35 21.89 11.96
C PHE A 207 -7.76 21.39 12.27
N SER A 208 -8.59 21.36 11.24
CA SER A 208 -9.91 20.74 11.28
C SER A 208 -10.07 19.83 10.06
N LEU A 209 -10.85 18.77 10.22
CA LEU A 209 -11.22 17.84 9.17
C LEU A 209 -12.64 18.14 8.74
N GLN A 210 -12.85 18.34 7.44
CA GLN A 210 -14.17 18.38 6.86
C GLN A 210 -14.43 17.06 6.13
N LEU A 211 -15.47 16.35 6.56
CA LEU A 211 -15.96 15.13 5.94
C LEU A 211 -16.40 15.37 4.50
N LEU A 212 -16.08 14.43 3.61
CA LEU A 212 -16.55 14.39 2.23
C LEU A 212 -17.47 13.20 2.02
N ASP A 213 -18.61 13.44 1.36
CA ASP A 213 -19.55 12.38 0.98
C ASP A 213 -18.97 11.44 -0.09
N GLU A 214 -18.07 11.96 -0.91
CA GLU A 214 -17.43 11.24 -2.01
C GLU A 214 -15.93 11.54 -2.04
N PRO A 215 -15.10 10.66 -2.65
CA PRO A 215 -13.70 10.97 -2.88
C PRO A 215 -13.53 12.30 -3.63
N PRO A 216 -12.45 13.05 -3.43
CA PRO A 216 -12.21 14.29 -4.16
C PRO A 216 -12.27 14.06 -5.68
N GLN A 217 -12.95 14.94 -6.42
CA GLN A 217 -13.17 14.75 -7.86
C GLN A 217 -11.88 14.64 -8.71
N TRP A 218 -10.78 15.18 -8.20
CA TRP A 218 -9.46 15.10 -8.84
C TRP A 218 -8.75 13.77 -8.58
N PHE A 219 -9.20 13.00 -7.58
CA PHE A 219 -8.55 11.78 -7.15
C PHE A 219 -8.93 10.61 -8.07
N VAL A 220 -7.90 9.91 -8.55
CA VAL A 220 -8.05 8.67 -9.32
C VAL A 220 -7.00 7.70 -8.81
N CYS A 221 -7.43 6.48 -8.48
CA CYS A 221 -6.56 5.35 -8.20
C CYS A 221 -7.07 4.13 -8.97
N GLY A 222 -6.22 3.52 -9.80
CA GLY A 222 -6.56 2.29 -10.50
C GLY A 222 -6.41 1.07 -9.60
N GLY A 223 -7.20 0.03 -9.84
CA GLY A 223 -7.10 -1.24 -9.13
C GLY A 223 -6.84 -2.41 -10.08
N GLU A 224 -5.91 -3.28 -9.73
CA GLU A 224 -5.66 -4.55 -10.41
C GLU A 224 -5.31 -5.66 -9.41
N THR A 225 -5.49 -6.92 -9.80
CA THR A 225 -4.88 -8.03 -9.05
C THR A 225 -3.39 -8.07 -9.34
N PHE A 226 -2.59 -8.29 -8.29
CA PHE A 226 -1.13 -8.41 -8.40
C PHE A 226 -0.72 -9.66 -9.19
N PHE A 227 -1.39 -10.79 -8.92
CA PHE A 227 -1.24 -12.02 -9.67
C PHE A 227 -2.20 -12.04 -10.86
N GLU A 228 -1.75 -12.59 -11.99
CA GLU A 228 -2.67 -12.89 -13.09
C GLU A 228 -3.71 -13.92 -12.63
N PRO A 229 -4.99 -13.74 -12.98
CA PRO A 229 -5.99 -14.77 -12.76
C PRO A 229 -5.51 -16.05 -13.43
N THR A 230 -5.48 -17.16 -12.69
CA THR A 230 -5.20 -18.46 -13.30
C THR A 230 -6.25 -18.68 -14.39
N LYS A 231 -5.82 -18.82 -15.64
CA LYS A 231 -6.71 -19.31 -16.70
C LYS A 231 -7.14 -20.71 -16.28
N ASN A 232 -8.37 -20.84 -15.79
CA ASN A 232 -8.97 -22.15 -15.56
C ASN A 232 -9.01 -22.88 -16.91
N ASN A 233 -8.03 -23.75 -17.15
CA ASN A 233 -8.02 -24.72 -18.25
C ASN A 233 -9.00 -25.88 -18.00
N ASN A 234 -10.10 -25.62 -17.29
CA ASN A 234 -11.20 -26.57 -17.11
C ASN A 234 -12.35 -26.18 -18.04
N LYS A 235 -12.07 -26.26 -19.34
CA LYS A 235 -13.06 -26.53 -20.38
C LYS A 235 -12.43 -27.50 -21.37
N ALA A 236 -12.57 -28.79 -21.07
CA ALA A 236 -12.62 -29.88 -22.03
C ALA A 236 -13.76 -30.79 -21.59
#